data_AF-A0A5R9K7Z0-F1
#
_entry.id   AF-A0A5R9K7Z0-F1
#
_cell.length_a   1.000
_cell.length_b   1.000
_cell.length_c   1.000
_cell.angle_alpha   90.00
_cell.angle_beta   90.00
_cell.angle_gamma   90.00
#
_symmetry.space_group_name_H-M   'P 1'
#
loop_
_entity.id
_entity.type
_entity.pdbx_description
1 polymer ?
#
loop_
_entity_poly.entity_id
_entity_poly.type
_entity_poly.pdbx_seq_one_letter_code
_entity_poly.pdbx_strand_id
1 'polypeptide(L)'
;MSENKRRPKPVPPKPPKRKREYHLFNWLNRFLPLDKAFGERIPGKEERLPVKYFYYFGWVVMLLVAYERIGFQSEQYVRNSIKLKKEVDDLRAEYTSIHAEYMKSGKQSVVIEKVKAEGLEENLNPPKKIIIKEDE
;
A
#
# COMPACT_ATOMS: atom_id res chain seq x y z
N MET A 1 -40.40 -21.68 74.29
CA MET A 1 -39.45 -21.46 73.18
C MET A 1 -40.26 -21.06 71.96
N SER A 2 -40.28 -19.77 71.59
CA SER A 2 -41.05 -19.28 70.44
C SER A 2 -40.22 -19.40 69.17
N GLU A 3 -40.62 -20.29 68.27
CA GLU A 3 -40.02 -20.48 66.95
C GLU A 3 -40.13 -19.21 66.09
N ASN A 4 -38.99 -18.67 65.70
CA ASN A 4 -38.90 -17.53 64.80
C ASN A 4 -39.04 -17.99 63.34
N LYS A 5 -40.26 -18.01 62.79
CA LYS A 5 -40.48 -18.19 61.34
C LYS A 5 -40.16 -16.88 60.59
N ARG A 6 -38.87 -16.63 60.34
CA ARG A 6 -38.43 -15.62 59.38
C ARG A 6 -38.87 -16.04 57.97
N ARG A 7 -39.97 -15.48 57.50
CA ARG A 7 -40.40 -15.60 56.10
C ARG A 7 -39.30 -14.96 55.22
N PRO A 8 -38.74 -15.65 54.21
CA PRO A 8 -37.83 -15.00 53.27
C PRO A 8 -38.59 -13.89 52.54
N LYS A 9 -38.01 -12.68 52.50
CA LYS A 9 -38.58 -11.55 51.78
C LYS A 9 -38.77 -11.95 50.30
N PRO A 10 -39.91 -11.61 49.66
CA PRO A 10 -40.14 -11.90 48.26
C PRO A 10 -39.03 -11.25 47.43
N VAL A 11 -38.31 -12.05 46.66
CA VAL A 11 -37.29 -11.57 45.73
C VAL A 11 -38.00 -10.65 44.73
N PRO A 12 -37.58 -9.39 44.56
CA PRO A 12 -38.23 -8.50 43.61
C PRO A 12 -38.21 -9.13 42.20
N PRO A 13 -39.29 -9.00 41.41
CA PRO A 13 -39.33 -9.55 40.07
C PRO A 13 -38.15 -8.99 39.27
N LYS A 14 -37.31 -9.90 38.72
CA LYS A 14 -36.17 -9.51 37.90
C LYS A 14 -36.67 -8.60 36.77
N PRO A 15 -36.08 -7.41 36.57
CA PRO A 15 -36.54 -6.49 35.53
C PRO A 15 -36.50 -7.17 34.16
N PRO A 16 -37.46 -6.88 33.26
CA PRO A 16 -37.50 -7.47 31.93
C PRO A 16 -36.18 -7.21 31.22
N LYS A 17 -35.54 -8.27 30.72
CA LYS A 17 -34.26 -8.17 29.99
C LYS A 17 -34.45 -7.22 28.82
N ARG A 18 -33.76 -6.07 28.83
CA ARG A 18 -33.78 -5.10 27.73
C ARG A 18 -33.38 -5.82 26.44
N LYS A 19 -34.24 -5.73 25.42
CA LYS A 19 -33.97 -6.31 24.09
C LYS A 19 -32.71 -5.61 23.55
N ARG A 20 -31.71 -6.38 23.12
CA ARG A 20 -30.46 -5.83 22.55
C ARG A 20 -30.82 -5.08 21.27
N GLU A 21 -30.81 -3.75 21.33
CA GLU A 21 -30.96 -2.92 20.14
C GLU A 21 -29.63 -2.90 19.38
N TYR A 22 -29.67 -3.32 18.12
CA TYR A 22 -28.50 -3.38 17.26
C TYR A 22 -28.22 -2.00 16.68
N HIS A 23 -27.34 -1.22 17.33
CA HIS A 23 -27.00 0.15 16.92
C HIS A 23 -26.53 0.26 15.46
N LEU A 24 -25.82 -0.75 14.94
CA LEU A 24 -25.32 -0.76 13.57
C LEU A 24 -26.44 -0.90 12.53
N PHE A 25 -27.48 -1.68 12.83
CA PHE A 25 -28.63 -1.85 11.95
C PHE A 25 -29.43 -0.54 11.84
N ASN A 26 -29.67 0.11 12.99
CA ASN A 26 -30.37 1.40 13.02
C ASN A 26 -29.60 2.52 12.31
N TRP A 27 -28.27 2.52 12.42
CA TRP A 27 -27.43 3.48 11.69
C TRP A 27 -27.47 3.24 10.17
N LEU A 28 -27.35 1.98 9.73
CA LEU A 28 -27.34 1.66 8.30
C LEU A 28 -28.71 1.87 7.64
N ASN A 29 -29.79 1.66 8.39
CA ASN A 29 -31.17 1.90 7.93
C ASN A 29 -31.41 3.36 7.50
N ARG A 30 -30.60 4.31 8.00
CA ARG A 30 -30.64 5.72 7.59
C ARG A 30 -30.15 5.95 6.16
N PHE A 31 -29.23 5.11 5.68
CA PHE A 31 -28.62 5.24 4.36
C PHE A 31 -29.21 4.27 3.34
N LEU A 32 -29.58 3.07 3.77
CA LEU A 32 -30.25 2.07 2.95
C LEU A 32 -31.53 1.66 3.69
N PRO A 33 -32.73 1.72 3.09
CA PRO A 33 -33.97 1.32 3.77
C PRO A 33 -34.04 -0.22 3.92
N LEU A 34 -33.21 -0.76 4.81
CA LEU A 34 -33.05 -2.18 5.09
C LEU A 34 -34.34 -2.77 5.65
N ASP A 35 -35.11 -2.00 6.40
CA ASP A 35 -36.43 -2.43 6.89
C ASP A 35 -37.41 -2.72 5.75
N LYS A 36 -37.26 -2.07 4.59
CA LYS A 36 -38.11 -2.31 3.42
C LYS A 36 -37.65 -3.53 2.62
N ALA A 37 -36.34 -3.73 2.50
CA ALA A 37 -35.75 -4.82 1.73
C ALA A 37 -35.71 -6.17 2.49
N PHE A 38 -35.47 -6.12 3.81
CA PHE A 38 -35.38 -7.29 4.68
C PHE A 38 -36.62 -7.48 5.58
N GLY A 39 -37.53 -6.52 5.57
CA GLY A 39 -38.75 -6.51 6.37
C GLY A 39 -40.02 -6.42 5.52
N GLU A 40 -40.02 -6.94 4.29
CA GLU A 40 -41.27 -7.14 3.56
C GLU A 40 -42.25 -7.88 4.46
N ARG A 41 -43.40 -7.24 4.67
CA ARG A 41 -44.50 -7.73 5.51
C ARG A 41 -45.08 -8.97 4.84
N ILE A 42 -44.58 -10.15 5.14
CA ILE A 42 -45.29 -11.39 4.83
C ILE A 42 -46.44 -11.47 5.85
N PRO A 43 -47.72 -11.34 5.43
CA PRO A 43 -48.83 -11.37 6.37
C PRO A 43 -48.90 -12.75 7.02
N GLY A 44 -48.75 -12.81 8.35
CA GLY A 44 -48.96 -14.04 9.14
C GLY A 44 -47.73 -14.64 9.81
N LYS A 45 -46.52 -14.10 9.62
CA LYS A 45 -45.34 -14.50 10.41
C LYS A 45 -44.56 -13.27 10.86
N GLU A 46 -44.61 -12.98 12.16
CA GLU A 46 -43.74 -12.02 12.85
C GLU A 46 -42.28 -12.48 12.91
N GLU A 47 -41.83 -13.30 11.96
CA GLU A 47 -40.43 -13.68 11.83
C GLU A 47 -39.71 -12.53 11.13
N ARG A 48 -39.45 -11.46 11.89
CA ARG A 48 -38.32 -10.58 11.59
C ARG A 48 -37.15 -11.52 11.34
N LEU A 49 -36.59 -11.53 10.12
CA LEU A 49 -35.38 -12.30 9.83
C LEU A 49 -34.44 -12.09 11.02
N PRO A 50 -33.98 -13.16 11.71
CA PRO A 50 -33.36 -12.99 13.00
C PRO A 50 -32.18 -12.04 12.81
N VAL A 51 -32.27 -10.83 13.36
CA VAL A 51 -31.24 -9.78 13.24
C VAL A 51 -29.87 -10.31 13.70
N LYS A 52 -29.87 -11.43 14.45
CA LYS A 52 -28.71 -12.27 14.73
C LYS A 52 -27.89 -12.67 13.49
N TYR A 53 -28.52 -13.04 12.37
CA TYR A 53 -27.81 -13.43 11.14
C TYR A 53 -27.42 -12.23 10.27
N PHE A 54 -28.04 -11.06 10.46
CA PHE A 54 -27.68 -9.84 9.73
C PHE A 54 -26.21 -9.47 9.95
N TYR A 55 -25.71 -9.60 11.18
CA TYR A 55 -24.29 -9.34 11.48
C TYR A 55 -23.36 -10.34 10.78
N TYR A 56 -23.75 -11.60 10.72
CA TYR A 56 -22.97 -12.64 10.03
C TYR A 56 -22.95 -12.42 8.51
N PHE A 57 -24.11 -12.06 7.93
CA PHE A 57 -24.20 -11.71 6.51
C PHE A 57 -23.35 -10.46 6.18
N GLY A 58 -23.46 -9.40 6.98
CA GLY A 58 -22.63 -8.20 6.83
C GLY A 58 -21.13 -8.50 6.93
N TRP A 59 -20.74 -9.41 7.83
CA TRP A 59 -19.36 -9.88 7.94
C TRP A 59 -18.88 -10.57 6.66
N VAL A 60 -19.67 -11.48 6.09
CA VAL A 60 -19.33 -12.17 4.83
C VAL A 60 -19.25 -11.19 3.65
N VAL A 61 -20.19 -10.27 3.54
CA VAL A 61 -20.17 -9.23 2.49
C VAL A 61 -18.92 -8.34 2.62
N MET A 62 -18.54 -7.97 3.84
CA MET A 62 -17.31 -7.20 4.07
C MET A 62 -16.07 -7.96 3.60
N LEU A 63 -15.98 -9.26 3.89
CA LEU A 63 -14.88 -10.11 3.41
C LEU A 63 -14.86 -10.23 1.88
N LEU A 64 -16.01 -10.34 1.23
CA LEU A 64 -16.10 -10.36 -0.24
C LEU A 64 -15.60 -9.05 -0.85
N VAL A 65 -16.05 -7.90 -0.31
CA VAL A 65 -15.58 -6.59 -0.78
C VAL A 65 -14.08 -6.43 -0.56
N ALA A 66 -13.56 -6.87 0.59
CA ALA A 66 -12.12 -6.84 0.86
C ALA A 66 -11.34 -7.72 -0.13
N TYR A 67 -11.84 -8.93 -0.42
CA TYR A 67 -11.22 -9.84 -1.38
C TYR A 67 -11.16 -9.24 -2.79
N GLU A 68 -12.29 -8.76 -3.32
CA GLU A 68 -12.36 -8.11 -4.63
C GLU A 68 -11.44 -6.89 -4.70
N ARG A 69 -11.38 -6.08 -3.63
CA ARG A 69 -10.51 -4.90 -3.58
C ARG A 69 -9.03 -5.26 -3.63
N ILE A 70 -8.62 -6.35 -2.98
CA ILE A 70 -7.24 -6.85 -3.05
C ILE A 70 -6.93 -7.33 -4.47
N GLY A 71 -7.85 -8.09 -5.08
CA GLY A 71 -7.73 -8.56 -6.46
C GLY A 71 -7.57 -7.42 -7.48
N PHE A 72 -8.43 -6.40 -7.40
CA PHE A 72 -8.43 -5.26 -8.33
C PHE A 72 -7.11 -4.46 -8.32
N GLN A 73 -6.45 -4.33 -7.16
CA GLN A 73 -5.19 -3.59 -7.07
C GLN A 73 -4.02 -4.32 -7.77
N SER A 74 -4.07 -5.65 -7.89
CA SER A 74 -2.97 -6.45 -8.45
C SER A 74 -2.65 -6.06 -9.90
N GLU A 75 -3.67 -5.82 -10.72
CA GLU A 75 -3.51 -5.50 -12.13
C GLU A 75 -2.81 -4.14 -12.34
N GLN A 76 -3.15 -3.15 -11.52
CA GLN A 76 -2.49 -1.84 -11.55
C GLN A 76 -1.02 -1.96 -11.12
N TYR A 77 -0.74 -2.75 -10.08
CA TYR A 77 0.64 -2.97 -9.65
C TYR A 77 1.49 -3.68 -10.71
N VAL A 78 0.94 -4.66 -11.41
CA VAL A 78 1.64 -5.35 -12.51
C VAL A 78 1.97 -4.37 -13.64
N ARG A 79 1.00 -3.55 -14.08
CA ARG A 79 1.26 -2.53 -15.11
C ARG A 79 2.33 -1.53 -14.70
N ASN A 80 2.27 -1.05 -13.46
CA ASN A 80 3.26 -0.10 -12.94
C ASN A 80 4.64 -0.74 -12.82
N SER A 81 4.73 -2.01 -12.43
CA SER A 81 5.98 -2.76 -12.36
C SER A 81 6.64 -2.89 -13.74
N ILE A 82 5.87 -3.20 -14.78
CA ILE A 82 6.38 -3.28 -16.15
C ILE A 82 6.89 -1.91 -16.63
N LYS A 83 6.14 -0.83 -16.37
CA LYS A 83 6.55 0.52 -16.73
C LYS A 83 7.84 0.93 -16.01
N LEU A 84 7.90 0.72 -14.69
CA LEU A 84 9.07 1.05 -13.89
C LEU A 84 10.31 0.26 -14.32
N LYS A 85 10.14 -1.04 -14.65
CA LYS A 85 11.22 -1.86 -15.18
C LYS A 85 11.77 -1.30 -16.49
N LYS A 86 10.88 -0.88 -17.39
CA LYS A 86 11.28 -0.24 -18.64
C LYS A 86 12.07 1.06 -18.39
N GLU A 87 11.60 1.92 -17.48
CA GLU A 87 12.30 3.15 -17.12
C GLU A 87 13.70 2.88 -16.55
N VAL A 88 13.86 1.84 -15.73
CA VAL A 88 15.17 1.42 -15.20
C VAL A 88 16.08 0.88 -16.30
N ASP A 89 15.55 0.07 -17.22
CA ASP A 89 16.31 -0.49 -18.34
C ASP A 89 16.76 0.63 -19.30
N ASP A 90 15.90 1.60 -19.60
CA ASP A 90 16.21 2.78 -20.42
C ASP A 90 17.32 3.62 -19.75
N LEU A 91 17.20 3.92 -18.45
CA LEU A 91 18.21 4.67 -17.70
C LEU A 91 19.57 3.95 -17.66
N ARG A 92 19.55 2.62 -17.56
CA ARG A 92 20.77 1.80 -17.59
C ARG A 92 21.46 1.88 -18.96
N ALA A 93 20.68 1.87 -20.04
CA ALA A 93 21.21 2.01 -21.39
C ALA A 93 21.86 3.39 -21.59
N GLU A 94 21.20 4.46 -21.14
CA GLU A 94 21.75 5.82 -21.18
C GLU A 94 23.05 5.93 -20.37
N TYR A 95 23.07 5.43 -19.13
CA TYR A 95 24.28 5.42 -18.31
C TYR A 95 25.43 4.69 -19.01
N THR A 96 25.15 3.52 -19.60
CA THR A 96 26.16 2.73 -20.30
C THR A 96 26.71 3.48 -21.52
N SER A 97 25.83 4.16 -22.25
CA SER A 97 26.20 4.98 -23.41
C SER A 97 27.11 6.16 -23.01
N ILE A 98 26.69 6.94 -22.00
CA ILE A 98 27.46 8.07 -21.48
C ILE A 98 28.81 7.59 -20.92
N HIS A 99 28.82 6.47 -20.21
CA HIS A 99 30.05 5.90 -19.66
C HIS A 99 31.01 5.47 -20.79
N ALA A 100 30.50 4.84 -21.85
CA ALA A 100 31.31 4.49 -23.01
C ALA A 100 31.87 5.72 -23.73
N GLU A 101 31.08 6.79 -23.87
CA GLU A 101 31.54 8.06 -24.44
C GLU A 101 32.60 8.73 -23.57
N TYR A 102 32.39 8.77 -22.25
CA TYR A 102 33.37 9.29 -21.30
C TYR A 102 34.69 8.55 -21.40
N MET A 103 34.66 7.21 -21.38
CA MET A 103 35.86 6.38 -21.50
C MET A 103 36.55 6.56 -22.86
N LYS A 104 35.80 6.77 -23.94
CA LYS A 104 36.35 7.10 -25.26
C LYS A 104 37.01 8.49 -25.25
N SER A 105 36.38 9.48 -24.61
CA SER A 105 36.86 10.86 -24.58
C SER A 105 38.19 11.02 -23.85
N GLY A 106 38.46 10.19 -22.85
CA GLY A 106 39.73 10.16 -22.12
C GLY A 106 40.86 9.39 -22.82
N LYS A 107 40.61 8.74 -23.97
CA LYS A 107 41.66 8.04 -24.72
C LYS A 107 42.62 9.04 -25.34
N GLN A 108 43.92 8.78 -25.19
CA GLN A 108 44.99 9.64 -25.71
C GLN A 108 44.84 9.91 -27.21
N SER A 109 44.48 8.91 -28.02
CA SER A 109 44.26 9.09 -29.47
C SER A 109 43.14 10.08 -29.79
N VAL A 110 42.04 10.05 -29.03
CA VAL A 110 40.90 10.97 -29.21
C VAL A 110 41.24 12.37 -28.72
N VAL A 111 41.99 12.48 -27.63
CA VAL A 111 42.48 13.77 -27.12
C VAL A 111 43.43 14.42 -28.13
N ILE A 112 44.41 13.68 -28.66
CA ILE A 112 45.35 14.19 -29.67
C ILE A 112 44.58 14.74 -30.88
N GLU A 113 43.59 14.01 -31.41
CA GLU A 113 42.77 14.49 -32.52
C GLU A 113 42.04 15.80 -32.20
N LYS A 114 41.49 15.94 -30.99
CA LYS A 114 40.79 17.17 -30.56
C LYS A 114 41.73 18.36 -30.43
N VAL A 115 42.89 18.18 -29.80
CA VAL A 115 43.84 19.27 -29.52
C VAL A 115 44.72 19.60 -30.74
N LYS A 116 44.73 18.76 -31.78
CA LYS A 116 45.43 19.03 -33.04
C LYS A 116 44.99 20.34 -33.71
N ALA A 117 43.71 20.71 -33.57
CA ALA A 117 43.20 21.99 -34.05
C ALA A 117 43.78 23.21 -33.32
N GLU A 118 44.25 23.02 -32.08
CA GLU A 118 44.89 24.05 -31.25
C GLU A 118 46.43 24.09 -31.46
N GLY A 119 46.98 23.23 -32.33
CA GLY A 119 48.41 23.21 -32.67
C GLY A 119 49.29 22.47 -31.65
N LEU A 120 48.71 21.70 -30.73
CA LEU A 120 49.45 20.91 -29.75
C LEU A 120 49.77 19.53 -30.33
N GLU A 121 51.02 19.07 -30.11
CA GLU A 121 51.54 17.79 -30.61
C GLU A 121 51.90 16.84 -29.48
N GLU A 122 51.88 15.54 -29.75
CA GLU A 122 52.27 14.52 -28.78
C GLU A 122 53.77 14.60 -28.49
N ASN A 123 54.13 14.76 -27.22
CA ASN A 123 55.52 14.69 -26.82
C ASN A 123 55.96 13.22 -26.68
N LEU A 124 56.64 12.71 -27.71
CA LEU A 124 57.21 11.36 -27.74
C LEU A 124 58.50 11.23 -26.89
N ASN A 125 59.10 12.35 -26.48
CA ASN A 125 60.33 12.38 -25.71
C ASN A 125 60.07 12.58 -24.22
N PRO A 126 60.71 11.79 -23.34
CA PRO A 126 60.52 11.94 -21.90
C PRO A 126 60.99 13.31 -21.41
N PRO A 127 60.32 13.90 -20.40
CA PRO A 127 60.67 15.22 -19.87
C PRO A 127 62.06 15.19 -19.24
N LYS A 128 62.86 16.22 -19.53
CA LYS A 128 64.19 16.37 -18.92
C LYS A 128 64.06 17.01 -17.54
N LYS A 129 64.48 16.29 -16.50
CA LYS A 129 64.61 16.84 -15.15
C LYS A 129 65.85 17.74 -15.09
N ILE A 130 65.64 19.04 -14.91
CA ILE A 130 66.73 19.98 -14.63
C ILE A 130 67.01 19.89 -13.12
N ILE A 131 68.21 19.43 -12.76
CA ILE A 131 68.69 19.44 -11.38
C ILE A 131 69.66 20.61 -11.27
N ILE A 132 69.24 21.65 -10.55
CA ILE A 132 70.11 22.76 -10.20
C ILE A 132 70.98 22.26 -9.05
N LYS A 133 72.29 22.17 -9.25
CA LYS A 133 73.22 22.05 -8.13
C LYS A 133 73.38 23.46 -7.56
N GLU A 134 73.04 23.64 -6.29
CA GLU A 134 73.44 24.83 -5.56
C GLU A 134 74.96 24.76 -5.44
N ASP A 135 75.66 25.67 -6.13
CA ASP A 135 77.10 25.83 -6.01
C ASP A 135 77.41 26.34 -4.59
N GLU A 136 78.47 25.76 -4.01
CA GLU A 136 78.98 25.96 -2.64
C GLU A 136 79.25 27.43 -2.28
#